data_AF-A0A7C3T6D2-F1
#
_entry.id   AF-A0A7C3T6D2-F1
#
_cell.length_a   1.000
_cell.length_b   1.000
_cell.length_c   1.000
_cell.angle_alpha   90.00
_cell.angle_beta   90.00
_cell.angle_gamma   90.00
#
_symmetry.space_group_name_H-M   'P 1'
#
loop_
_entity.id
_entity.type
_entity.pdbx_description
1 polymer ?
#
loop_
_entity_poly.entity_id
_entity_poly.type
_entity_poly.pdbx_seq_one_letter_code
_entity_poly.pdbx_strand_id
1 'polypeptide(L)'
;MEPNLVGTWVHADQVWDFSTAGAEGYSLRIVQGLRQAVFDAHLTKVSGHLFLDLEPDTLPEDVPLTLAMHLVRGHSFWLVEMAGPTLRVSRLRHEQARELLARDPNAPAFLLFGDQLVLTDQPSRLRSFISSHLDTNDLWAEDFAFRKVGRFKAKDLLVRDQALEGRWAGEGLEMWIRREGDRSYRICVIPTSGDGINCWAYLLEIDRIKAMAVYLDESDLDPNGMANTPDMALLVEGIGQELLLRPLDLEDLYRLIEGQGPQGRQQPSLVLRRNPD
;
A
#
# COMPACT_ATOMS: atom_id res chain seq x y z
N MET A 1 22.39 -1.44 6.94
CA MET A 1 21.23 -2.14 6.35
C MET A 1 20.67 -3.15 7.34
N GLU A 2 19.37 -3.37 7.29
CA GLU A 2 18.60 -4.37 8.03
C GLU A 2 17.99 -5.33 7.00
N PRO A 3 18.61 -6.50 6.76
CA PRO A 3 18.17 -7.42 5.71
C PRO A 3 16.73 -7.91 5.88
N ASN A 4 16.23 -7.95 7.12
CA ASN A 4 14.88 -8.41 7.40
C ASN A 4 13.80 -7.43 6.95
N LEU A 5 14.15 -6.18 6.62
CA LEU A 5 13.20 -5.19 6.09
C LEU A 5 12.75 -5.54 4.66
N VAL A 6 13.63 -6.15 3.85
CA VAL A 6 13.34 -6.48 2.44
C VAL A 6 12.17 -7.46 2.34
N GLY A 7 11.22 -7.16 1.46
CA GLY A 7 10.01 -7.94 1.21
C GLY A 7 8.74 -7.11 1.34
N THR A 8 7.59 -7.79 1.21
CA THR A 8 6.28 -7.15 1.24
C THR A 8 5.68 -7.18 2.63
N TRP A 9 5.09 -6.05 3.03
CA TRP A 9 4.44 -5.81 4.30
C TRP A 9 3.03 -5.29 4.05
N VAL A 10 2.04 -5.84 4.76
CA VAL A 10 0.63 -5.47 4.58
C VAL A 10 0.03 -4.97 5.88
N HIS A 11 -0.79 -3.94 5.78
CA HIS A 11 -1.63 -3.44 6.86
C HIS A 11 -2.91 -2.88 6.25
N ALA A 12 -4.06 -3.47 6.56
CA ALA A 12 -5.34 -3.06 5.99
C ALA A 12 -5.31 -3.04 4.44
N ASP A 13 -5.60 -1.87 3.84
CA ASP A 13 -5.58 -1.64 2.39
C ASP A 13 -4.24 -1.12 1.87
N GLN A 14 -3.18 -1.18 2.70
CA GLN A 14 -1.86 -0.66 2.39
C GLN A 14 -0.82 -1.76 2.21
N VAL A 15 -0.04 -1.68 1.14
CA VAL A 15 1.08 -2.57 0.81
C VAL A 15 2.37 -1.79 0.76
N TRP A 16 3.39 -2.25 1.47
CA TRP A 16 4.74 -1.72 1.41
C TRP A 16 5.68 -2.80 0.89
N ASP A 17 6.34 -2.53 -0.22
CA ASP A 17 7.32 -3.43 -0.81
C ASP A 17 8.71 -2.80 -0.73
N PHE A 18 9.56 -3.38 0.13
CA PHE A 18 10.95 -2.98 0.25
C PHE A 18 11.84 -3.86 -0.62
N SER A 19 12.59 -3.22 -1.51
CA SER A 19 13.66 -3.82 -2.28
C SER A 19 14.99 -3.12 -2.00
N THR A 20 16.13 -3.78 -2.26
CA THR A 20 17.44 -3.17 -2.07
C THR A 20 17.73 -2.15 -3.18
N ALA A 21 18.18 -0.95 -2.81
CA ALA A 21 18.63 0.07 -3.75
C ALA A 21 20.09 0.45 -3.43
N GLY A 22 21.02 -0.05 -4.24
CA GLY A 22 22.45 0.18 -4.02
C GLY A 22 22.99 -0.48 -2.73
N ALA A 23 24.05 0.08 -2.16
CA ALA A 23 24.79 -0.51 -1.04
C ALA A 23 24.23 -0.13 0.34
N GLU A 24 23.48 0.97 0.46
CA GLU A 24 23.04 1.52 1.76
C GLU A 24 21.57 1.97 1.81
N GLY A 25 20.82 1.82 0.70
CA GLY A 25 19.44 2.27 0.58
C GLY A 25 18.46 1.14 0.22
N TYR A 26 17.18 1.49 0.27
CA TYR A 26 16.07 0.68 -0.19
C TYR A 26 15.24 1.47 -1.19
N SER A 27 14.61 0.78 -2.13
CA SER A 27 13.46 1.32 -2.84
C SER A 27 12.21 0.79 -2.13
N LEU A 28 11.35 1.72 -1.69
CA LEU A 28 10.08 1.42 -1.05
C LEU A 28 8.94 1.80 -2.01
N ARG A 29 8.18 0.80 -2.45
CA ARG A 29 6.91 1.03 -3.13
C ARG A 29 5.77 0.95 -2.11
N ILE A 30 4.98 2.02 -2.02
CA ILE A 30 3.77 2.07 -1.19
C ILE A 30 2.56 2.04 -2.11
N VAL A 31 1.63 1.13 -1.87
CA VAL A 31 0.34 1.06 -2.55
C VAL A 31 -0.78 1.24 -1.55
N GLN A 32 -1.79 2.03 -1.91
CA GLN A 32 -3.02 2.22 -1.16
C GLN A 32 -4.20 2.37 -2.12
N GLY A 33 -5.06 1.35 -2.17
CA GLY A 33 -6.12 1.27 -3.19
C GLY A 33 -5.54 1.30 -4.61
N LEU A 34 -6.09 2.15 -5.48
CA LEU A 34 -5.64 2.29 -6.87
C LEU A 34 -4.44 3.24 -7.06
N ARG A 35 -3.78 3.65 -5.97
CA ARG A 35 -2.69 4.63 -5.99
C ARG A 35 -1.41 4.01 -5.49
N GLN A 36 -0.29 4.41 -6.10
CA GLN A 36 1.04 3.98 -5.69
C GLN A 36 2.06 5.12 -5.74
N ALA A 37 3.12 4.98 -4.94
CA ALA A 37 4.28 5.87 -4.94
C ALA A 37 5.55 5.07 -4.65
N VAL A 38 6.68 5.52 -5.20
CA VAL A 38 8.00 4.91 -5.00
C VAL A 38 8.92 5.92 -4.31
N PHE A 39 9.63 5.44 -3.30
CA PHE A 39 10.52 6.22 -2.46
C PHE A 39 11.92 5.60 -2.41
N ASP A 40 12.93 6.46 -2.47
CA ASP A 40 14.24 6.16 -1.92
C ASP A 40 14.15 6.20 -0.39
N ALA A 41 14.48 5.07 0.22
CA ALA A 41 14.31 4.83 1.64
C ALA A 41 15.65 4.54 2.30
N HIS A 42 15.93 5.20 3.42
CA HIS A 42 17.14 5.00 4.21
C HIS A 42 16.79 4.70 5.65
N LEU A 43 17.47 3.71 6.23
CA LEU A 43 17.38 3.43 7.66
C LEU A 43 18.51 4.14 8.40
N THR A 44 18.16 4.99 9.35
CA THR A 44 19.13 5.67 10.23
C THR A 44 18.87 5.32 11.68
N LYS A 45 19.94 5.13 12.45
CA LYS A 45 19.84 4.91 13.90
C LYS A 45 20.06 6.22 14.63
N VAL A 46 19.13 6.62 15.49
CA VAL A 46 19.22 7.82 16.34
C VAL A 46 18.95 7.41 17.78
N SER A 47 19.96 7.57 18.64
CA SER A 47 19.88 7.29 20.08
C SER A 47 19.32 5.91 20.42
N GLY A 48 19.68 4.89 19.65
CA GLY A 48 19.22 3.51 19.87
C GLY A 48 18.00 3.10 19.03
N HIS A 49 17.23 4.07 18.54
CA HIS A 49 16.01 3.86 17.77
C HIS A 49 16.28 3.86 16.27
N LEU A 50 15.48 3.12 15.51
CA LEU A 50 15.58 3.04 14.05
C LEU A 50 14.55 3.98 13.42
N PHE A 51 14.98 4.75 12.45
CA PHE A 51 14.14 5.67 11.69
C PHE A 51 14.20 5.34 10.22
N LEU A 52 13.03 5.38 9.59
CA LEU A 52 12.88 5.34 8.14
C LEU A 52 12.78 6.78 7.63
N ASP A 53 13.75 7.15 6.81
CA ASP A 53 13.83 8.40 6.07
C ASP A 53 13.40 8.12 4.62
N LEU A 54 12.37 8.81 4.14
CA LEU A 54 11.79 8.63 2.81
C LEU A 54 11.93 9.89 1.97
N GLU A 55 12.47 9.72 0.78
CA GLU A 55 12.54 10.73 -0.28
C GLU A 55 11.84 10.14 -1.52
N PRO A 56 10.92 10.85 -2.21
CA PRO A 56 10.29 10.28 -3.39
C PRO A 56 11.25 10.20 -4.57
N ASP A 57 11.25 9.05 -5.24
CA ASP A 57 12.05 8.79 -6.45
C ASP A 57 11.40 9.47 -7.68
N THR A 58 10.06 9.45 -7.75
CA THR A 58 9.26 10.12 -8.78
C THR A 58 8.08 10.86 -8.17
N LEU A 59 7.63 11.95 -8.81
CA LEU A 59 6.45 12.71 -8.41
C LEU A 59 5.24 12.23 -9.25
N PRO A 60 4.27 11.48 -8.69
CA PRO A 60 3.04 11.21 -9.42
C PRO A 60 2.21 12.49 -9.59
N GLU A 61 1.39 12.58 -10.64
CA GLU A 61 0.55 13.76 -10.90
C GLU A 61 -0.67 13.84 -9.95
N ASP A 62 -1.14 12.72 -9.37
CA ASP A 62 -2.37 12.60 -8.56
C ASP A 62 -2.18 11.93 -7.18
N VAL A 63 -1.36 12.56 -6.34
CA VAL A 63 -0.95 11.99 -5.06
C VAL A 63 -1.96 12.35 -3.93
N PRO A 64 -2.40 11.41 -3.07
CA PRO A 64 -3.16 11.73 -1.86
C PRO A 64 -2.44 12.78 -1.02
N LEU A 65 -3.13 13.64 -0.27
CA LEU A 65 -2.46 14.69 0.53
C LEU A 65 -1.38 14.13 1.48
N THR A 66 -1.62 12.94 2.04
CA THR A 66 -0.67 12.19 2.90
C THR A 66 0.57 11.70 2.18
N LEU A 67 0.52 11.52 0.85
CA LEU A 67 1.68 11.18 0.03
C LEU A 67 2.23 12.44 -0.70
N ALA A 68 1.40 13.47 -0.88
CA ALA A 68 1.74 14.71 -1.59
C ALA A 68 2.74 15.54 -0.78
N MET A 69 2.76 15.36 0.54
CA MET A 69 3.72 15.96 1.46
C MET A 69 5.17 15.53 1.19
N HIS A 70 5.39 14.39 0.53
CA HIS A 70 6.72 13.98 0.11
C HIS A 70 7.18 14.70 -1.17
N LEU A 71 6.26 15.33 -1.94
CA LEU A 71 6.56 15.95 -3.25
C LEU A 71 7.39 17.24 -3.18
N VAL A 72 7.53 17.83 -2.00
CA VAL A 72 8.60 18.78 -1.73
C VAL A 72 9.79 17.98 -1.24
N ARG A 73 11.00 18.18 -1.82
CA ARG A 73 12.25 17.62 -1.28
C ARG A 73 12.30 17.87 0.23
N GLY A 74 11.94 16.85 0.97
CA GLY A 74 11.48 16.97 2.33
C GLY A 74 11.45 15.56 2.90
N HIS A 75 11.87 15.45 4.15
CA HIS A 75 12.08 14.17 4.79
C HIS A 75 10.89 13.87 5.70
N SER A 76 10.30 12.70 5.52
CA SER A 76 9.44 12.13 6.54
C SER A 76 10.24 11.16 7.40
N PHE A 77 10.27 11.39 8.70
CA PHE A 77 10.92 10.49 9.66
C PHE A 77 9.88 9.66 10.39
N TRP A 78 9.91 8.37 10.15
CA TRP A 78 9.04 7.42 10.83
C TRP A 78 9.85 6.56 11.79
N LEU A 79 9.39 6.45 13.03
CA LEU A 79 9.97 5.53 14.00
C LEU A 79 9.63 4.11 13.58
N VAL A 80 10.63 3.24 13.54
CA VAL A 80 10.47 1.85 13.11
C VAL A 80 10.88 0.90 14.22
N GLU A 81 10.00 -0.04 14.53
CA GLU A 81 10.31 -1.18 15.38
C GLU A 81 10.02 -2.47 14.62
N MET A 82 10.98 -3.40 14.62
CA MET A 82 10.82 -4.71 14.00
C MET A 82 10.87 -5.82 15.04
N ALA A 83 9.86 -6.68 15.01
CA ALA A 83 9.77 -7.85 15.87
C ALA A 83 9.28 -9.06 15.04
N GLY A 84 10.23 -9.84 14.52
CA GLY A 84 9.93 -10.99 13.68
C GLY A 84 9.20 -10.58 12.39
N PRO A 85 7.98 -11.11 12.11
CA PRO A 85 7.20 -10.74 10.92
C PRO A 85 6.39 -9.46 11.11
N THR A 86 6.59 -8.69 12.18
CA THR A 86 5.86 -7.45 12.44
C THR A 86 6.78 -6.25 12.29
N LEU A 87 6.34 -5.29 11.47
CA LEU A 87 6.93 -3.97 11.31
C LEU A 87 5.96 -2.96 11.91
N ARG A 88 6.38 -2.28 12.98
CA ARG A 88 5.64 -1.16 13.56
C ARG A 88 6.22 0.14 13.07
N VAL A 89 5.33 1.03 12.64
CA VAL A 89 5.70 2.34 12.13
C VAL A 89 4.91 3.40 12.89
N SER A 90 5.62 4.31 13.57
CA SER A 90 5.02 5.45 14.24
C SER A 90 5.38 6.73 13.49
N ARG A 91 4.37 7.54 13.17
CA ARG A 91 4.56 8.86 12.54
C ARG A 91 4.69 9.94 13.60
N LEU A 92 5.35 11.05 13.26
CA LEU A 92 5.27 12.26 14.08
C LEU A 92 3.82 12.77 14.13
N ARG A 93 3.31 13.08 15.32
CA ARG A 93 2.00 13.75 15.43
C ARG A 93 2.17 15.21 15.04
N HIS A 94 1.46 15.62 13.97
CA HIS A 94 1.67 16.94 13.36
C HIS A 94 1.42 18.11 14.32
N GLU A 95 0.38 18.02 15.16
CA GLU A 95 0.03 19.09 16.10
C GLU A 95 1.14 19.29 17.15
N GLN A 96 1.58 18.20 17.78
CA GLN A 96 2.63 18.19 18.78
C GLN A 96 3.98 18.62 18.19
N ALA A 97 4.33 18.09 17.01
CA ALA A 97 5.55 18.46 16.32
C ALA A 97 5.56 19.95 15.95
N ARG A 98 4.44 20.50 15.48
CA ARG A 98 4.30 21.93 15.18
C ARG A 98 4.50 22.80 16.41
N GLU A 99 3.94 22.40 17.56
CA GLU A 99 4.14 23.14 18.81
C GLU A 99 5.61 23.15 19.26
N LEU A 100 6.30 22.03 19.14
CA LEU A 100 7.73 21.94 19.47
C LEU A 100 8.58 22.80 18.53
N LEU A 101 8.34 22.69 17.23
CA LEU A 101 9.07 23.47 16.22
C LEU A 101 8.85 24.98 16.37
N ALA A 102 7.67 25.42 16.80
CA ALA A 102 7.38 26.83 17.03
C ALA A 102 8.06 27.41 18.28
N ARG A 103 8.41 26.57 19.26
CA ARG A 103 9.01 26.97 20.55
C ARG A 103 10.53 26.83 20.57
N ASP A 104 11.10 26.01 19.69
CA ASP A 104 12.55 25.79 19.59
C ASP A 104 13.20 26.79 18.62
N PRO A 105 14.04 27.74 19.09
CA PRO A 105 14.73 28.69 18.22
C PRO A 105 15.76 28.02 17.29
N ASN A 106 16.13 26.76 17.56
CA ASN A 106 17.02 25.95 16.72
C ASN A 106 16.26 24.89 15.90
N ALA A 107 14.92 24.94 15.90
CA ALA A 107 14.06 24.03 15.16
C ALA A 107 14.53 23.86 13.71
N PRO A 108 14.45 22.64 13.16
CA PRO A 108 14.66 22.44 11.75
C PRO A 108 13.68 23.25 10.91
N ALA A 109 14.12 23.64 9.70
CA ALA A 109 13.24 24.19 8.69
C ALA A 109 12.08 23.23 8.39
N PHE A 110 10.87 23.79 8.28
CA PHE A 110 9.66 23.05 7.96
C PHE A 110 8.72 23.90 7.09
N LEU A 111 7.83 23.22 6.38
CA LEU A 111 6.72 23.80 5.63
C LEU A 111 5.41 23.17 6.08
N LEU A 112 4.32 23.94 5.93
CA LEU A 112 2.96 23.43 6.11
C LEU A 112 2.28 23.32 4.75
N PHE A 113 1.84 22.12 4.39
CA PHE A 113 0.99 21.86 3.23
C PHE A 113 -0.42 21.50 3.70
N GLY A 114 -1.29 22.50 3.77
CA GLY A 114 -2.59 22.35 4.44
C GLY A 114 -2.40 22.15 5.95
N ASP A 115 -2.85 21.02 6.47
CA ASP A 115 -2.68 20.58 7.85
C ASP A 115 -1.43 19.69 8.07
N GLN A 116 -0.70 19.36 6.99
CA GLN A 116 0.45 18.47 7.03
C GLN A 116 1.75 19.23 7.29
N LEU A 117 2.62 18.65 8.13
CA LEU A 117 3.94 19.16 8.46
C LEU A 117 5.01 18.44 7.62
N VAL A 118 5.81 19.20 6.87
CA VAL A 118 6.93 18.68 6.06
C VAL A 118 8.24 19.26 6.58
N LEU A 119 9.18 18.40 6.95
CA LEU A 119 10.51 18.82 7.38
C LEU A 119 11.42 18.98 6.16
N THR A 120 12.03 20.15 6.00
CA THR A 120 12.79 20.52 4.79
C THR A 120 14.25 20.87 5.07
N ASP A 121 14.71 20.68 6.31
CA ASP A 121 16.09 20.91 6.69
C ASP A 121 17.02 19.75 6.28
N GLN A 122 18.33 19.95 6.44
CA GLN A 122 19.32 18.91 6.19
C GLN A 122 19.18 17.74 7.18
N PRO A 123 19.45 16.48 6.75
CA PRO A 123 19.29 15.29 7.59
C PRO A 123 19.97 15.37 8.97
N SER A 124 21.12 16.07 9.08
CA SER A 124 21.84 16.24 10.35
C SER A 124 21.06 17.05 11.39
N ARG A 125 20.34 18.10 10.97
CA ARG A 125 19.49 18.93 11.84
C ARG A 125 18.23 18.18 12.24
N LEU A 126 17.65 17.43 11.30
CA LEU A 126 16.48 16.58 11.56
C LEU A 126 16.80 15.50 12.60
N ARG A 127 17.94 14.81 12.47
CA ARG A 127 18.40 13.84 13.47
C ARG A 127 18.61 14.46 14.85
N SER A 128 19.20 15.65 14.91
CA SER A 128 19.43 16.37 16.18
C SER A 128 18.12 16.76 16.86
N PHE A 129 17.15 17.23 16.09
CA PHE A 129 15.81 17.55 16.57
C PHE A 129 15.09 16.31 17.10
N ILE A 130 15.07 15.22 16.32
CA ILE A 130 14.44 13.95 16.72
C ILE A 130 15.08 13.46 18.00
N SER A 131 16.42 13.37 18.06
CA SER A 131 17.13 12.89 19.25
C SER A 131 16.81 13.67 20.52
N SER A 132 16.55 14.97 20.41
CA SER A 132 16.23 15.83 21.56
C SER A 132 14.81 15.63 22.07
N HIS A 133 13.93 15.04 21.27
CA HIS A 133 12.49 14.93 21.55
C HIS A 133 11.96 13.50 21.53
N LEU A 134 12.82 12.47 21.39
CA LEU A 134 12.42 11.06 21.34
C LEU A 134 11.48 10.66 22.47
N ASP A 135 11.83 11.05 23.70
CA ASP A 135 11.09 10.73 24.93
C ASP A 135 9.98 11.75 25.25
N THR A 136 9.69 12.67 24.33
CA THR A 136 8.57 13.60 24.51
C THR A 136 7.28 12.80 24.36
N ASN A 137 6.59 12.60 25.49
CA ASN A 137 5.28 11.95 25.51
C ASN A 137 4.38 12.56 24.44
N ASP A 138 3.64 11.69 23.74
CA ASP A 138 2.67 12.04 22.69
C ASP A 138 3.26 12.61 21.39
N LEU A 139 4.58 12.69 21.21
CA LEU A 139 5.15 13.13 19.93
C LEU A 139 4.94 12.10 18.80
N TRP A 140 4.87 10.82 19.14
CA TRP A 140 4.69 9.73 18.20
C TRP A 140 3.22 9.27 18.17
N ALA A 141 2.69 9.11 16.96
CA ALA A 141 1.35 8.61 16.69
C ALA A 141 1.23 7.13 17.07
N GLU A 142 0.00 6.60 17.08
CA GLU A 142 -0.22 5.15 17.19
C GLU A 142 0.47 4.41 16.04
N ASP A 143 1.00 3.23 16.35
CA ASP A 143 1.77 2.41 15.44
C ASP A 143 0.87 1.76 14.37
N PHE A 144 1.26 1.90 13.11
CA PHE A 144 0.80 0.98 12.07
C PHE A 144 1.56 -0.33 12.23
N ALA A 145 0.85 -1.40 12.57
CA ALA A 145 1.43 -2.74 12.65
C ALA A 145 1.25 -3.47 11.32
N PHE A 146 2.30 -3.49 10.51
CA PHE A 146 2.35 -4.27 9.29
C PHE A 146 2.78 -5.71 9.56
N ARG A 147 2.22 -6.64 8.80
CA ARG A 147 2.64 -8.04 8.77
C ARG A 147 3.43 -8.31 7.50
N LYS A 148 4.59 -8.95 7.64
CA LYS A 148 5.36 -9.45 6.51
C LYS A 148 4.62 -10.60 5.84
N VAL A 149 4.48 -10.53 4.52
CA VAL A 149 3.85 -11.57 3.71
C VAL A 149 4.83 -12.09 2.68
N GLY A 150 4.73 -13.38 2.39
CA GLY A 150 5.52 -14.03 1.34
C GLY A 150 4.74 -14.11 0.04
N ARG A 151 5.42 -14.47 -1.04
CA ARG A 151 4.76 -14.88 -2.29
C ARG A 151 3.94 -16.15 -2.06
N PHE A 152 2.84 -16.30 -2.78
CA PHE A 152 2.05 -17.54 -2.77
C PHE A 152 2.11 -18.23 -4.14
N LYS A 153 1.91 -19.55 -4.12
CA LYS A 153 1.83 -20.37 -5.32
C LYS A 153 0.46 -20.17 -5.98
N ALA A 154 0.29 -19.05 -6.66
CA ALA A 154 -0.96 -18.73 -7.34
C ALA A 154 -1.41 -19.85 -8.27
N LYS A 155 -0.47 -20.52 -8.97
CA LYS A 155 -0.80 -21.56 -9.97
C LYS A 155 -1.78 -22.63 -9.52
N ASP A 156 -1.76 -23.00 -8.23
CA ASP A 156 -2.59 -24.08 -7.68
C ASP A 156 -3.98 -23.58 -7.28
N LEU A 157 -4.16 -22.25 -7.21
CA LEU A 157 -5.39 -21.55 -6.85
C LEU A 157 -6.06 -20.89 -8.07
N LEU A 158 -5.35 -20.74 -9.19
CA LEU A 158 -5.86 -20.04 -10.38
C LEU A 158 -7.04 -20.79 -10.99
N VAL A 159 -8.16 -20.09 -11.12
CA VAL A 159 -9.34 -20.56 -11.83
C VAL A 159 -9.72 -19.61 -12.96
N ARG A 160 -10.61 -20.08 -13.83
CA ARG A 160 -11.19 -19.30 -14.92
C ARG A 160 -12.69 -19.23 -14.74
N ASP A 161 -13.25 -18.08 -15.03
CA ASP A 161 -14.69 -17.87 -15.12
C ASP A 161 -15.00 -16.94 -16.29
N GLN A 162 -15.62 -17.48 -17.34
CA GLN A 162 -15.99 -16.69 -18.52
C GLN A 162 -17.14 -15.72 -18.20
N ALA A 163 -17.95 -16.01 -17.17
CA ALA A 163 -19.02 -15.12 -16.75
C ALA A 163 -18.49 -13.83 -16.11
N LEU A 164 -17.20 -13.75 -15.77
CA LEU A 164 -16.54 -12.53 -15.31
C LEU A 164 -16.28 -11.54 -16.47
N GLU A 165 -16.10 -12.06 -17.69
CA GLU A 165 -15.77 -11.24 -18.86
C GLU A 165 -16.96 -10.38 -19.31
N GLY A 166 -16.69 -9.11 -19.61
CA GLY A 166 -17.67 -8.16 -20.10
C GLY A 166 -17.52 -6.76 -19.53
N ARG A 167 -18.52 -5.92 -19.82
CA ARG A 167 -18.69 -4.59 -19.25
C ARG A 167 -19.67 -4.64 -18.09
N TRP A 168 -19.30 -3.97 -17.01
CA TRP A 168 -20.03 -3.95 -15.77
C TRP A 168 -20.19 -2.50 -15.31
N ALA A 169 -21.40 -2.09 -14.96
CA ALA A 169 -21.69 -0.72 -14.54
C ALA A 169 -22.29 -0.72 -13.13
N GLY A 170 -21.79 0.17 -12.27
CA GLY A 170 -22.27 0.37 -10.92
C GLY A 170 -22.47 1.83 -10.59
N GLU A 171 -22.79 2.11 -9.33
CA GLU A 171 -22.85 3.49 -8.85
C GLU A 171 -21.44 4.11 -8.88
N GLY A 172 -21.26 5.14 -9.71
CA GLY A 172 -20.03 5.92 -9.75
C GLY A 172 -18.86 5.32 -10.54
N LEU A 173 -19.03 4.15 -11.18
CA LEU A 173 -17.98 3.55 -12.01
C LEU A 173 -18.50 2.56 -13.07
N GLU A 174 -17.69 2.38 -14.11
CA GLU A 174 -17.78 1.28 -15.07
C GLU A 174 -16.50 0.43 -14.97
N MET A 175 -16.62 -0.88 -15.20
CA MET A 175 -15.52 -1.83 -15.16
C MET A 175 -15.56 -2.73 -16.38
N TRP A 176 -14.45 -2.79 -17.11
CA TRP A 176 -14.29 -3.69 -18.25
C TRP A 176 -13.33 -4.79 -17.88
N ILE A 177 -13.81 -6.03 -17.87
CA ILE A 177 -12.99 -7.20 -17.61
C ILE A 177 -12.83 -7.99 -18.89
N ARG A 178 -11.59 -8.12 -19.35
CA ARG A 178 -11.23 -8.94 -20.51
C ARG A 178 -10.17 -9.95 -20.12
N ARG A 179 -10.23 -11.13 -20.72
CA ARG A 179 -9.15 -12.11 -20.57
C ARG A 179 -7.89 -11.59 -21.26
N GLU A 180 -6.74 -11.75 -20.61
CA GLU A 180 -5.43 -11.46 -21.18
C GLU A 180 -4.52 -12.68 -20.95
N GLY A 181 -4.19 -13.39 -22.03
CA GLY A 181 -3.47 -14.65 -21.96
C GLY A 181 -4.29 -15.80 -21.37
N ASP A 182 -3.59 -16.78 -20.79
CA ASP A 182 -4.19 -18.01 -20.30
C ASP A 182 -4.75 -17.91 -18.88
N ARG A 183 -4.22 -17.04 -18.03
CA ARG A 183 -4.52 -17.12 -16.59
C ARG A 183 -4.87 -15.79 -15.95
N SER A 184 -4.76 -14.71 -16.69
CA SER A 184 -4.95 -13.35 -16.20
C SER A 184 -6.15 -12.68 -16.86
N TYR A 185 -6.64 -11.69 -16.16
CA TYR A 185 -7.62 -10.74 -16.65
C TYR A 185 -6.97 -9.36 -16.67
N ARG A 186 -7.34 -8.57 -17.67
CA ARG A 186 -7.14 -7.14 -17.66
C ARG A 186 -8.44 -6.48 -17.28
N ILE A 187 -8.35 -5.57 -16.33
CA ILE A 187 -9.47 -4.83 -15.78
C ILE A 187 -9.21 -3.35 -16.10
N CYS A 188 -10.17 -2.69 -16.72
CA CYS A 188 -10.18 -1.25 -16.83
C CYS A 188 -11.29 -0.73 -15.92
N VAL A 189 -10.94 0.03 -14.89
CA VAL A 189 -11.90 0.69 -14.00
C VAL A 189 -12.02 2.15 -14.42
N ILE A 190 -13.20 2.55 -14.86
CA ILE A 190 -13.50 3.90 -15.34
C ILE A 190 -14.42 4.57 -14.31
N PRO A 191 -13.91 5.44 -13.42
CA PRO A 191 -14.77 6.20 -12.52
C PRO A 191 -15.67 7.16 -13.32
N THR A 192 -16.83 7.55 -12.77
CA THR A 192 -17.75 8.51 -13.42
C THR A 192 -17.10 9.89 -13.61
N SER A 193 -16.07 10.20 -12.83
CA SER A 193 -15.23 11.38 -12.99
C SER A 193 -13.75 10.99 -12.96
N GLY A 194 -13.06 11.14 -14.08
CA GLY A 194 -11.63 10.88 -14.22
C GLY A 194 -11.30 9.91 -15.34
N ASP A 195 -10.01 9.64 -15.50
CA ASP A 195 -9.51 8.68 -16.48
C ASP A 195 -9.64 7.24 -15.98
N GLY A 196 -9.75 6.31 -16.93
CA GLY A 196 -9.77 4.89 -16.64
C GLY A 196 -8.42 4.38 -16.15
N ILE A 197 -8.42 3.57 -15.09
CA ILE A 197 -7.24 2.91 -14.56
C ILE A 197 -7.22 1.48 -15.09
N ASN A 198 -6.11 1.11 -15.73
CA ASN A 198 -5.86 -0.28 -16.11
C ASN A 198 -5.18 -0.99 -14.94
N CYS A 199 -5.69 -2.16 -14.59
CA CYS A 199 -5.05 -3.10 -13.68
C CYS A 199 -5.16 -4.52 -14.24
N TRP A 200 -4.39 -5.41 -13.65
CA TRP A 200 -4.33 -6.82 -13.99
C TRP A 200 -4.84 -7.63 -12.81
N ALA A 201 -5.40 -8.82 -13.08
CA ALA A 201 -5.85 -9.67 -12.00
C ALA A 201 -5.73 -11.15 -12.30
N TYR A 202 -5.53 -11.90 -11.23
CA TYR A 202 -5.74 -13.33 -11.17
C TYR A 202 -7.04 -13.64 -10.44
N LEU A 203 -7.85 -14.54 -10.99
CA LEU A 203 -8.98 -15.12 -10.28
C LEU A 203 -8.49 -16.38 -9.54
N LEU A 204 -8.61 -16.35 -8.22
CA LEU A 204 -8.24 -17.41 -7.30
C LEU A 204 -9.49 -18.11 -6.79
N GLU A 205 -9.42 -19.42 -6.58
CA GLU A 205 -10.39 -20.19 -5.81
C GLU A 205 -9.69 -20.85 -4.62
N ILE A 206 -10.12 -20.49 -3.42
CA ILE A 206 -9.55 -20.93 -2.15
C ILE A 206 -10.70 -21.50 -1.33
N ASP A 207 -10.73 -22.82 -1.10
CA ASP A 207 -11.82 -23.48 -0.36
C ASP A 207 -13.24 -23.09 -0.84
N ARG A 208 -13.42 -23.04 -2.18
CA ARG A 208 -14.65 -22.61 -2.89
C ARG A 208 -14.98 -21.11 -2.79
N ILE A 209 -14.11 -20.33 -2.17
CA ILE A 209 -14.19 -18.88 -2.15
C ILE A 209 -13.44 -18.34 -3.36
N LYS A 210 -14.10 -17.51 -4.17
CA LYS A 210 -13.44 -16.83 -5.29
C LYS A 210 -12.93 -15.46 -4.85
N ALA A 211 -11.68 -15.16 -5.17
CA ALA A 211 -11.07 -13.86 -4.92
C ALA A 211 -10.28 -13.40 -6.14
N MET A 212 -10.30 -12.10 -6.43
CA MET A 212 -9.44 -11.47 -7.42
C MET A 212 -8.24 -10.87 -6.71
N ALA A 213 -7.05 -11.36 -7.06
CA ALA A 213 -5.78 -10.75 -6.71
C ALA A 213 -5.45 -9.73 -7.81
N VAL A 214 -5.44 -8.44 -7.47
CA VAL A 214 -5.33 -7.31 -8.41
C VAL A 214 -3.94 -6.68 -8.31
N TYR A 215 -3.37 -6.32 -9.45
CA TYR A 215 -2.04 -5.74 -9.63
C TYR A 215 -2.15 -4.47 -10.48
N LEU A 216 -1.50 -3.40 -10.05
CA LEU A 216 -1.45 -2.11 -10.75
C LEU A 216 -0.34 -2.08 -11.81
N ASP A 217 0.60 -3.02 -11.77
CA ASP A 217 1.67 -3.21 -12.76
C ASP A 217 1.59 -4.61 -13.36
N GLU A 218 1.66 -4.71 -14.70
CA GLU A 218 1.65 -5.99 -15.41
C GLU A 218 2.86 -6.85 -15.05
N SER A 219 4.01 -6.23 -14.78
CA SER A 219 5.25 -6.92 -14.47
C SER A 219 5.21 -7.68 -13.14
N ASP A 220 4.22 -7.37 -12.27
CA ASP A 220 3.96 -8.12 -11.04
C ASP A 220 3.23 -9.44 -11.26
N LEU A 221 2.67 -9.65 -12.46
CA LEU A 221 2.19 -10.95 -12.87
C LEU A 221 3.38 -11.89 -13.15
N ASP A 222 3.54 -12.93 -12.33
CA ASP A 222 4.50 -13.99 -12.63
C ASP A 222 3.86 -15.07 -13.53
N PRO A 223 4.22 -15.16 -14.82
CA PRO A 223 3.70 -16.19 -15.71
C PRO A 223 4.10 -17.61 -15.28
N ASN A 224 5.13 -17.75 -14.42
CA ASN A 224 5.64 -19.04 -13.96
C ASN A 224 4.91 -19.57 -12.70
N GLY A 225 3.98 -18.79 -12.13
CA GLY A 225 3.05 -19.27 -11.12
C GLY A 225 3.39 -19.00 -9.66
N MET A 226 4.45 -18.23 -9.38
CA MET A 226 4.72 -17.62 -8.08
C MET A 226 4.33 -16.14 -8.12
N ALA A 227 3.03 -15.85 -8.02
CA ALA A 227 2.57 -14.48 -8.09
C ALA A 227 3.22 -13.62 -6.99
N ASN A 228 3.55 -12.37 -7.35
CA ASN A 228 3.90 -11.35 -6.35
C ASN A 228 2.70 -11.11 -5.42
N THR A 229 2.94 -10.40 -4.33
CA THR A 229 1.84 -9.92 -3.48
C THR A 229 0.95 -9.01 -4.32
N PRO A 230 -0.37 -9.27 -4.42
CA PRO A 230 -1.26 -8.35 -5.10
C PRO A 230 -1.33 -7.03 -4.35
N ASP A 231 -1.52 -5.98 -5.12
CA ASP A 231 -1.71 -4.62 -4.63
C ASP A 231 -3.06 -4.46 -3.93
N MET A 232 -4.06 -5.22 -4.38
CA MET A 232 -5.39 -5.25 -3.79
C MET A 232 -6.03 -6.65 -3.92
N ALA A 233 -7.01 -6.94 -3.08
CA ALA A 233 -7.83 -8.12 -3.23
C ALA A 233 -9.33 -7.79 -3.21
N LEU A 234 -10.10 -8.49 -4.04
CA LEU A 234 -11.55 -8.40 -4.08
C LEU A 234 -12.14 -9.80 -3.90
N LEU A 235 -13.04 -9.97 -2.95
CA LEU A 235 -13.86 -11.16 -2.86
C LEU A 235 -14.92 -11.12 -3.98
N VAL A 236 -15.09 -12.22 -4.70
CA VAL A 236 -16.12 -12.37 -5.73
C VAL A 236 -17.28 -13.16 -5.15
N GLU A 237 -18.33 -12.45 -4.74
CA GLU A 237 -19.48 -13.04 -4.03
C GLU A 237 -20.57 -13.54 -4.98
N GLY A 238 -20.57 -13.06 -6.22
CA GLY A 238 -21.53 -13.47 -7.23
C GLY A 238 -21.11 -13.02 -8.62
N ILE A 239 -21.36 -13.88 -9.62
CA ILE A 239 -21.08 -13.62 -11.04
C ILE A 239 -22.29 -14.08 -11.86
N GLY A 240 -22.92 -13.18 -12.61
CA GLY A 240 -24.06 -13.48 -13.45
C GLY A 240 -24.62 -12.25 -14.15
N GLN A 241 -25.88 -11.91 -13.85
CA GLN A 241 -26.46 -10.61 -14.26
C GLN A 241 -25.85 -9.45 -13.46
N GLU A 242 -25.43 -9.74 -12.23
CA GLU A 242 -24.70 -8.83 -11.37
C GLU A 242 -23.34 -9.47 -11.02
N LEU A 243 -22.33 -8.63 -10.92
CA LEU A 243 -21.01 -8.94 -10.38
C LEU A 243 -20.92 -8.28 -9.01
N LEU A 244 -20.80 -9.10 -7.97
CA LEU A 244 -20.70 -8.67 -6.59
C LEU A 244 -19.24 -8.76 -6.15
N LEU A 245 -18.61 -7.61 -5.94
CA LEU A 245 -17.22 -7.51 -5.52
C LEU A 245 -17.14 -6.86 -4.16
N ARG A 246 -16.48 -7.50 -3.20
CA ARG A 246 -16.25 -6.88 -1.89
C ARG A 246 -14.75 -6.69 -1.67
N PRO A 247 -14.29 -5.49 -1.28
CA PRO A 247 -12.89 -5.31 -0.90
C PRO A 247 -12.49 -6.31 0.19
N LEU A 248 -11.36 -6.96 -0.01
CA LEU A 248 -10.78 -7.92 0.90
C LEU A 248 -9.44 -7.37 1.38
N ASP A 249 -9.28 -7.27 2.70
CA ASP A 249 -7.99 -6.96 3.30
C ASP A 249 -6.95 -7.98 2.84
N LEU A 250 -5.75 -7.52 2.46
CA LEU A 250 -4.71 -8.43 2.01
C LEU A 250 -4.28 -9.39 3.12
N GLU A 251 -4.32 -8.95 4.39
CA GLU A 251 -4.11 -9.84 5.52
C GLU A 251 -5.11 -11.00 5.51
N ASP A 252 -6.38 -10.71 5.22
CA ASP A 252 -7.43 -11.73 5.12
C ASP A 252 -7.28 -12.61 3.87
N LEU A 253 -6.84 -12.08 2.73
CA LEU A 253 -6.51 -12.90 1.56
C LEU A 253 -5.43 -13.93 1.92
N TYR A 254 -4.36 -13.49 2.57
CA TYR A 254 -3.28 -14.39 2.97
C TYR A 254 -3.73 -15.39 4.04
N ARG A 255 -4.57 -14.98 4.99
CA ARG A 255 -5.20 -15.92 5.93
C ARG A 255 -5.98 -17.00 5.19
N LEU A 256 -6.81 -16.63 4.21
CA LEU A 256 -7.54 -17.60 3.39
C LEU A 256 -6.60 -18.59 2.69
N ILE A 257 -5.53 -18.10 2.07
CA ILE A 257 -4.51 -18.93 1.40
C ILE A 257 -3.83 -19.88 2.41
N GLU A 258 -3.62 -19.43 3.64
CA GLU A 258 -3.05 -20.20 4.74
C GLU A 258 -4.07 -21.17 5.40
N GLY A 259 -5.31 -21.26 4.89
CA GLY A 259 -6.37 -22.10 5.44
C GLY A 259 -6.99 -21.55 6.73
N GLN A 260 -6.82 -20.25 7.00
CA GLN A 260 -7.39 -19.52 8.12
C GLN A 260 -8.61 -18.71 7.66
N GLY A 261 -9.56 -18.49 8.56
CA GLY A 261 -10.71 -17.62 8.28
C GLY A 261 -10.32 -16.13 8.25
N PRO A 262 -11.04 -15.29 7.49
CA PRO A 262 -10.85 -13.85 7.53
C PRO A 262 -11.26 -13.29 8.90
N GLN A 263 -10.57 -12.24 9.37
CA GLN A 263 -10.86 -11.57 10.64
C GLN A 263 -11.26 -10.09 10.47
N GLY A 264 -11.05 -9.52 9.28
CA GLY A 264 -11.24 -8.11 8.99
C GLY A 264 -12.70 -7.66 8.99
N ARG A 265 -12.87 -6.33 8.90
CA ARG A 265 -14.19 -5.69 8.80
C ARG A 265 -14.86 -6.08 7.50
N GLN A 266 -16.12 -6.46 7.58
CA GLN A 266 -16.98 -6.60 6.40
C GLN A 266 -17.22 -5.21 5.81
N GLN A 267 -16.72 -4.99 4.60
CA GLN A 267 -17.06 -3.83 3.78
C GLN A 267 -18.32 -4.13 2.95
N PRO A 268 -19.09 -3.13 2.53
CA PRO A 268 -20.20 -3.37 1.61
C PRO A 268 -19.67 -3.85 0.26
N SER A 269 -20.44 -4.73 -0.40
CA SER A 269 -20.13 -5.21 -1.74
C SER A 269 -20.48 -4.14 -2.76
N LEU A 270 -19.56 -3.89 -3.69
CA LEU A 270 -19.80 -3.20 -4.94
C LEU A 270 -20.69 -4.09 -5.82
N VAL A 271 -21.84 -3.57 -6.20
CA VAL A 271 -22.79 -4.24 -7.09
C VAL A 271 -22.65 -3.65 -8.48
N LEU A 272 -22.17 -4.44 -9.44
CA LEU A 272 -22.06 -4.03 -10.83
C LEU A 272 -23.04 -4.84 -11.68
N ARG A 273 -23.84 -4.18 -12.49
CA ARG A 273 -24.76 -4.83 -13.43
C ARG A 273 -24.06 -5.03 -14.75
N ARG A 274 -24.28 -6.18 -15.37
CA ARG A 274 -23.79 -6.44 -16.71
C ARG A 274 -24.39 -5.38 -17.65
N ASN A 275 -23.52 -4.65 -18.34
CA ASN A 275 -23.92 -3.66 -19.33
C ASN A 275 -23.86 -4.36 -20.70
N PRO A 276 -25.01 -4.77 -21.28
CA PRO A 276 -25.03 -5.20 -22.67
C PRO A 276 -24.78 -3.95 -23.51
N ASP A 277 -23.71 -3.98 -24.31
CA ASP A 277 -23.44 -2.95 -25.31
C ASP A 277 -24.68 -2.53 -26.11
#